data_AF-A0A4D6LCX4-F1
#
_entry.id   AF-A0A4D6LCX4-F1
#
_cell.length_a   1.000
_cell.length_b   1.000
_cell.length_c   1.000
_cell.angle_alpha   90.00
_cell.angle_beta   90.00
_cell.angle_gamma   90.00
#
_symmetry.space_group_name_H-M   'P 1'
#
loop_
_entity.id
_entity.type
_entity.pdbx_description
1 polymer ?
#
loop_
_entity_poly.entity_id
_entity_poly.type
_entity_poly.pdbx_seq_one_letter_code
_entity_poly.pdbx_strand_id
1 'polypeptide(L)' 'MQLHGTPSALGFHLPAEWETHTQCRMGWPPDKCNRERPDNWREGAAPSQKVFARVATVISKFESVTICVSSAQWENA' A
#
# COMPACT_ATOMS: atom_id res chain seq x y z
N MET A 1 -14.79 -23.04 -8.71
CA MET A 1 -14.82 -23.56 -7.33
C MET A 1 -15.29 -22.42 -6.44
N GLN A 2 -16.52 -22.45 -5.91
CA GLN A 2 -16.94 -21.49 -4.88
C GLN A 2 -16.66 -22.10 -3.51
N LEU A 3 -15.97 -21.35 -2.66
CA LEU A 3 -15.84 -21.68 -1.25
C LEU A 3 -17.12 -21.20 -0.57
N HIS A 4 -17.91 -22.14 -0.04
CA HIS A 4 -19.13 -21.85 0.70
C HIS A 4 -18.82 -21.79 2.20
N GLY A 5 -19.26 -20.72 2.88
CA GLY A 5 -19.05 -20.49 4.32
C GLY A 5 -18.38 -19.16 4.63
N THR A 6 -18.52 -18.68 5.86
CA THR A 6 -17.79 -17.49 6.35
C THR A 6 -16.34 -17.85 6.65
N PRO A 7 -15.39 -16.89 6.64
CA PRO A 7 -14.01 -17.15 7.05
C PRO A 7 -13.91 -17.82 8.42
N SER A 8 -14.74 -17.40 9.39
CA SER A 8 -14.82 -18.00 10.72
C SER A 8 -15.29 -19.45 10.71
N ALA A 9 -16.29 -19.80 9.89
CA ALA A 9 -16.76 -21.18 9.74
C ALA A 9 -15.72 -22.09 9.08
N LEU A 10 -14.79 -21.49 8.32
CA LEU A 10 -13.65 -22.17 7.69
C LEU A 10 -12.38 -22.15 8.58
N GLY A 11 -12.47 -21.65 9.82
CA GLY A 11 -11.35 -21.61 10.78
C GLY A 11 -10.37 -20.44 10.59
N PHE A 12 -10.66 -19.51 9.69
CA PHE A 12 -9.86 -18.29 9.49
C PHE A 12 -10.31 -17.17 10.43
N HIS A 13 -9.36 -16.36 10.87
CA HIS A 13 -9.59 -15.12 11.59
C HIS A 13 -8.63 -14.04 11.08
N LEU A 14 -8.98 -12.77 11.32
CA LEU A 14 -8.08 -11.66 11.07
C LEU A 14 -7.14 -11.55 12.28
N PRO A 15 -5.83 -11.79 12.13
CA PRO A 15 -4.88 -11.61 13.22
C PRO A 15 -4.81 -10.13 13.61
N ALA A 16 -4.40 -9.86 14.84
CA ALA A 16 -4.20 -8.49 15.29
C ALA A 16 -2.96 -7.85 14.65
N GLU A 17 -2.97 -6.52 14.50
CA GLU A 17 -1.88 -5.76 13.86
C GLU A 17 -0.56 -5.74 14.67
N TRP A 18 -0.56 -6.23 15.90
CA TRP A 18 0.67 -6.37 16.70
C TRP A 18 1.26 -7.78 16.64
N GLU A 19 0.60 -8.70 15.95
CA GLU A 19 1.15 -10.04 15.71
C GLU A 19 2.28 -9.99 14.68
N THR A 20 3.05 -11.07 14.56
CA THR A 20 4.19 -11.09 13.63
C THR A 20 3.72 -10.96 12.19
N HIS A 21 4.15 -9.90 11.52
CA HIS A 21 3.88 -9.67 10.12
C HIS A 21 4.97 -10.29 9.23
N THR A 22 4.57 -10.74 8.04
CA THR A 22 5.51 -11.20 7.00
C THR A 22 5.99 -10.04 6.12
N GLN A 23 5.12 -9.06 5.85
CA GLN A 23 5.41 -7.93 4.99
C GLN A 23 4.39 -6.79 5.18
N CYS A 24 4.83 -5.57 4.89
CA CYS A 24 3.96 -4.42 4.70
C CYS A 24 3.68 -4.21 3.20
N ARG A 25 2.42 -3.86 2.87
CA ARG A 25 2.04 -3.42 1.53
C ARG A 25 1.52 -1.99 1.59
N MET A 26 1.99 -1.14 0.68
CA MET A 26 1.60 0.27 0.64
C MET A 26 1.31 0.71 -0.80
N GLY A 27 0.25 1.49 -0.98
CA GLY A 27 -0.07 2.10 -2.27
C GLY A 27 0.74 3.38 -2.52
N TRP A 28 1.22 3.56 -3.75
CA TRP A 28 1.90 4.79 -4.15
C TRP A 28 0.90 5.89 -4.53
N PRO A 29 1.04 7.12 -4.01
CA PRO A 29 0.15 8.20 -4.40
C PRO A 29 0.36 8.57 -5.89
N PRO A 30 -0.70 8.53 -6.72
CA PRO A 30 -0.59 8.77 -8.15
C PRO A 30 -0.25 10.23 -8.43
N ASP A 31 0.56 10.46 -9.47
CA ASP A 31 0.82 11.82 -9.95
C ASP A 31 -0.33 12.35 -10.83
N LYS A 32 -0.18 13.59 -11.32
CA LYS A 32 -1.20 14.25 -12.16
C LYS A 32 -1.54 13.49 -13.45
N CYS A 33 -0.65 12.63 -13.94
CA CYS A 33 -0.79 11.99 -15.24
C CYS A 33 -1.78 10.82 -15.23
N ASN A 34 -2.11 10.25 -14.06
CA ASN A 34 -3.22 9.30 -13.96
C ASN A 34 -4.49 9.99 -13.45
N ARG A 35 -5.58 9.89 -14.22
CA ARG A 35 -6.92 10.47 -13.94
C ARG A 35 -7.60 9.96 -12.66
N GLU A 36 -6.88 9.31 -11.75
CA GLU A 36 -7.51 8.56 -10.67
C GLU A 36 -7.94 9.47 -9.52
N ARG A 37 -7.21 10.54 -9.14
CA ARG A 37 -7.65 11.58 -8.19
C ARG A 37 -6.76 12.85 -8.15
N PRO A 38 -6.89 13.81 -9.08
CA PRO A 38 -6.14 15.08 -9.02
C PRO A 38 -6.62 16.04 -7.92
N ASP A 39 -7.74 15.72 -7.28
CA ASP A 39 -8.41 16.46 -6.20
C ASP A 39 -7.76 16.26 -4.83
N ASN A 40 -7.20 15.08 -4.57
CA ASN A 40 -6.79 14.71 -3.21
C ASN A 40 -5.39 15.19 -2.83
N TRP A 41 -4.47 15.29 -3.80
CA TRP A 41 -3.06 15.54 -3.52
C TRP A 41 -2.56 16.83 -4.19
N ARG A 42 -2.17 17.81 -3.36
CA ARG A 42 -1.60 19.08 -3.84
C ARG A 42 -0.34 18.85 -4.66
N GLU A 43 -0.06 19.79 -5.57
CA GLU A 43 1.17 19.82 -6.37
C GLU A 43 1.45 18.51 -7.14
N GLY A 44 0.40 17.76 -7.49
CA GLY A 44 0.58 16.50 -8.21
C GLY A 44 1.18 15.39 -7.37
N ALA A 45 0.85 15.35 -6.08
CA ALA A 45 1.31 14.36 -5.11
C ALA A 45 2.81 14.34 -4.79
N ALA A 46 3.66 15.15 -5.43
CA ALA A 46 5.09 15.25 -5.13
C ALA A 46 5.43 15.37 -3.62
N PRO A 47 4.77 16.24 -2.81
CA PRO A 47 5.04 16.27 -1.37
C PRO A 47 4.63 14.97 -0.66
N SER A 48 3.53 14.35 -1.08
CA SER A 48 3.03 13.09 -0.51
C SER A 48 3.93 11.91 -0.86
N GLN A 49 4.41 11.83 -2.10
CA GLN A 49 5.37 10.82 -2.57
C GLN A 49 6.63 10.82 -1.69
N LYS A 50 7.18 12.01 -1.36
CA LYS A 50 8.33 12.13 -0.45
C LYS A 50 8.05 11.57 0.95
N VAL A 51 6.85 11.83 1.47
CA VAL A 51 6.45 11.31 2.80
C VAL A 51 6.25 9.80 2.74
N PHE A 52 5.57 9.28 1.72
CA PHE A 52 5.36 7.84 1.53
C PHE A 52 6.68 7.09 1.39
N ALA A 53 7.63 7.61 0.58
CA ALA A 53 8.98 7.06 0.48
C ALA A 53 9.68 7.03 1.85
N ARG A 54 9.55 8.09 2.65
CA ARG A 54 10.13 8.14 4.01
C ARG A 54 9.48 7.12 4.95
N VAL A 55 8.16 6.96 4.91
CA VAL A 55 7.43 5.97 5.73
C VAL A 55 7.85 4.56 5.33
N ALA A 56 7.85 4.24 4.03
CA ALA A 56 8.30 2.95 3.51
C ALA A 56 9.75 2.66 3.93
N THR A 57 10.64 3.66 3.88
CA THR A 57 12.05 3.55 4.33
C THR A 57 12.17 3.28 5.84
N VAL A 58 11.24 3.77 6.65
CA VAL A 58 11.23 3.50 8.10
C VAL A 58 10.70 2.10 8.36
N ILE A 59 9.61 1.69 7.71
CA ILE A 59 9.03 0.35 7.86
C ILE A 59 10.00 -0.73 7.37
N SER A 60 10.76 -0.46 6.30
CA SER A 60 11.73 -1.40 5.73
C SER A 60 12.85 -1.82 6.67
N LYS A 61 13.04 -1.10 7.78
CA LYS A 61 13.97 -1.47 8.85
C LYS A 61 13.45 -2.61 9.74
N PHE A 62 12.14 -2.87 9.70
CA PHE A 62 11.46 -3.84 10.55
C PHE A 62 10.92 -5.02 9.75
N GLU A 63 10.37 -4.77 8.56
CA GLU A 63 9.81 -5.80 7.70
C GLU A 63 9.95 -5.46 6.21
N SER A 64 9.78 -6.45 5.34
CA SER A 64 9.80 -6.22 3.89
C SER A 64 8.62 -5.34 3.47
N VAL A 65 8.88 -4.30 2.67
CA VAL A 65 7.85 -3.39 2.15
C VAL A 65 7.67 -3.59 0.66
N THR A 66 6.43 -3.79 0.22
CA THR A 66 6.05 -3.81 -1.20
C THR A 66 5.21 -2.59 -1.53
N ILE A 67 5.68 -1.79 -2.49
CA ILE A 67 4.96 -0.62 -2.99
C ILE A 67 4.17 -0.99 -4.25
N CYS A 68 2.85 -0.82 -4.21
CA CYS A 68 1.98 -0.98 -5.36
C CYS A 68 1.84 0.36 -6.07
N VAL A 69 2.37 0.45 -7.30
CA VAL A 69 2.39 1.66 -8.11
C VAL A 69 1.79 1.41 -9.49
N SER A 70 1.18 2.44 -10.09
CA SER A 70 0.72 2.38 -11.47
C SER A 70 1.92 2.29 -12.43
N SER A 71 1.72 1.71 -13.61
CA SER A 71 2.79 1.55 -14.60
C SER A 71 3.45 2.89 -14.97
N ALA A 72 2.67 3.97 -15.05
CA ALA A 72 3.16 5.32 -15.37
C ALA A 72 4.04 5.94 -14.28
N GLN A 73 4.00 5.43 -13.05
CA GLN A 73 4.76 5.94 -11.92
C GLN A 73 5.88 4.99 -11.47
N TRP A 74 6.09 3.88 -12.19
CA TRP A 74 7.08 2.87 -11.84
C TRP A 74 8.50 3.43 -11.68
N GLU A 75 8.91 4.35 -12.53
CA GLU A 75 10.25 4.98 -12.47
C GLU A 75 10.39 6.03 -11.35
N ASN A 76 9.26 6.50 -10.80
CA ASN A 76 9.22 7.57 -9.81
C ASN A 76 9.02 7.07 -8.37
N ALA A 77 8.77 5.78 -8.18
CA ALA A 77 8.45 5.15 -6.89
C ALA A 77 9.64 4.44 -6.25
#